data_AF-A0A8T4G7R5-F1
#
_entry.id   AF-A0A8T4G7R5-F1
#
_cell.length_a   1.000
_cell.length_b   1.000
_cell.length_c   1.000
_cell.angle_alpha   90.00
_cell.angle_beta   90.00
_cell.angle_gamma   90.00
#
_symmetry.space_group_name_H-M   'P 1'
#
loop_
_entity.id
_entity.type
_entity.pdbx_description
1 polymer ?
#
loop_
_entity_poly.entity_id
_entity_poly.type
_entity_poly.pdbx_seq_one_letter_code
_entity_poly.pdbx_strand_id
1 'polypeptide(L)'
;MVNTYRRGRISEKKVKNRLEQLGWKNLVRSKGSRGAWDLRGRTPRGTKAYIQVKSYSSRASKKEIERLKEYARKHKGLAVLAHYYGKGKIKFRFLGNWGLKR
;
A
#
# COMPACT_ATOMS: atom_id res chain seq x y z
N MET A 1 -18.85 -2.42 20.51
CA MET A 1 -18.01 -3.28 19.65
C MET A 1 -17.44 -2.43 18.50
N VAL A 2 -16.12 -2.30 18.38
CA VAL A 2 -15.52 -1.49 17.31
C VAL A 2 -15.56 -2.28 16.01
N ASN A 3 -16.22 -1.73 14.98
CA ASN A 3 -16.17 -2.32 13.65
C ASN A 3 -14.77 -2.13 13.03
N THR A 4 -13.90 -3.11 13.26
CA THR A 4 -12.50 -3.16 12.79
C THR A 4 -12.40 -3.03 11.27
N TYR A 5 -13.37 -3.59 10.54
CA TYR A 5 -13.47 -3.48 9.09
C TYR A 5 -13.68 -2.03 8.63
N ARG A 6 -14.57 -1.29 9.31
CA ARG A 6 -14.79 0.15 9.04
C ARG A 6 -13.53 0.97 9.31
N ARG A 7 -12.79 0.67 10.39
CA ARG A 7 -11.50 1.33 10.71
C ARG A 7 -10.42 1.05 9.67
N GLY A 8 -10.35 -0.18 9.15
CA GLY A 8 -9.46 -0.54 8.04
C GLY A 8 -9.72 0.31 6.80
N ARG A 9 -10.99 0.40 6.36
CA ARG A 9 -11.35 1.19 5.17
C ARG A 9 -11.06 2.68 5.34
N ILE A 10 -11.23 3.23 6.54
CA ILE A 10 -10.87 4.63 6.83
C ILE A 10 -9.36 4.84 6.72
N SER A 11 -8.56 3.92 7.27
CA SER A 11 -7.09 3.99 7.23
C SER A 11 -6.57 3.89 5.79
N GLU A 12 -7.11 2.97 4.99
CA GLU A 12 -6.81 2.89 3.56
C GLU A 12 -7.16 4.18 2.81
N LYS A 13 -8.32 4.79 3.11
CA LYS A 13 -8.71 6.07 2.51
C LYS A 13 -7.72 7.19 2.89
N LYS A 14 -7.28 7.25 4.15
CA LYS A 14 -6.28 8.25 4.59
C LYS A 14 -4.92 8.04 3.92
N VAL A 15 -4.48 6.79 3.76
CA VAL A 15 -3.25 6.47 3.02
C VAL A 15 -3.39 6.85 1.54
N LYS A 16 -4.51 6.51 0.91
CA LYS A 16 -4.81 6.90 -0.48
C LYS A 16 -4.70 8.41 -0.66
N ASN A 17 -5.42 9.19 0.15
CA ASN A 17 -5.39 10.65 0.08
C ASN A 17 -3.97 11.20 0.26
N ARG A 18 -3.18 10.61 1.16
CA ARG A 18 -1.78 11.04 1.34
C ARG A 18 -0.91 10.74 0.12
N LEU A 19 -1.10 9.59 -0.52
CA LEU A 19 -0.39 9.24 -1.76
C LEU A 19 -0.79 10.19 -2.90
N GLU A 20 -2.07 10.56 -3.01
CA GLU A 20 -2.55 11.56 -3.99
C GLU A 20 -1.86 12.92 -3.77
N GLN A 21 -1.77 13.39 -2.52
CA GLN A 21 -1.02 14.61 -2.17
C GLN A 21 0.46 14.53 -2.54
N LEU A 22 1.05 13.34 -2.51
CA LEU A 22 2.44 13.10 -2.92
C LEU A 22 2.59 12.94 -4.44
N GLY A 23 1.53 13.21 -5.23
CA GLY A 23 1.54 13.17 -6.69
C GLY A 23 1.36 11.78 -7.29
N TRP A 24 0.95 10.78 -6.50
CA TRP A 24 0.66 9.45 -7.02
C TRP A 24 -0.67 9.46 -7.78
N LYS A 25 -0.73 8.72 -8.89
CA LYS A 25 -1.88 8.74 -9.80
C LYS A 25 -2.53 7.36 -9.92
N ASN A 26 -3.78 7.36 -10.36
CA ASN A 26 -4.58 6.15 -10.64
C ASN A 26 -4.64 5.16 -9.46
N LEU A 27 -4.83 5.68 -8.24
CA LEU A 27 -4.90 4.86 -7.04
C LEU A 27 -6.25 4.12 -6.95
N VAL A 28 -6.18 2.80 -6.98
CA VAL A 28 -7.33 1.88 -6.93
C VAL A 28 -7.18 0.94 -5.74
N ARG A 29 -8.29 0.67 -5.05
CA ARG A 29 -8.36 -0.30 -3.95
C ARG A 29 -8.57 -1.71 -4.48
N SER A 30 -7.99 -2.72 -3.84
CA SER A 30 -8.30 -4.11 -4.17
C SER A 30 -9.73 -4.45 -3.75
N LYS A 31 -10.44 -5.21 -4.59
CA LYS A 31 -11.79 -5.70 -4.23
C LYS A 31 -11.62 -6.79 -3.16
N GLY A 32 -12.02 -6.48 -1.93
CA GLY A 32 -12.16 -7.47 -0.86
C GLY A 32 -10.89 -7.81 -0.06
N SER A 33 -9.77 -7.09 -0.22
CA SER A 33 -8.54 -7.30 0.58
C SER A 33 -8.01 -8.74 0.64
N ARG A 34 -8.38 -9.60 -0.32
CA ARG A 34 -7.87 -10.98 -0.47
C ARG A 34 -6.60 -11.06 -1.32
N GLY A 35 -6.16 -9.93 -1.88
CA GLY A 35 -5.00 -9.83 -2.75
C GLY A 35 -3.70 -9.50 -1.99
N ALA A 36 -2.57 -9.55 -2.70
CA ALA A 36 -1.25 -9.21 -2.15
C ALA A 36 -1.05 -7.71 -1.83
N TRP A 37 -2.06 -6.87 -2.06
CA TRP A 37 -2.01 -5.42 -1.88
C TRP A 37 -3.42 -4.85 -1.58
N ASP A 38 -3.48 -3.72 -0.89
CA ASP A 38 -4.71 -2.99 -0.58
C ASP A 38 -4.95 -1.84 -1.57
N LEU A 39 -3.88 -1.15 -1.96
CA LEU A 39 -3.90 -0.10 -2.98
C LEU A 39 -2.92 -0.41 -4.11
N ARG A 40 -3.28 -0.04 -5.34
CA ARG A 40 -2.35 0.00 -6.48
C ARG A 40 -2.46 1.35 -7.18
N GLY A 41 -1.38 1.80 -7.81
CA GLY A 41 -1.42 2.99 -8.67
C GLY A 41 -0.09 3.21 -9.36
N ARG A 42 0.24 4.47 -9.65
CA ARG A 42 1.53 4.88 -10.21
C ARG A 42 2.20 5.93 -9.35
N THR A 43 3.52 5.78 -9.17
CA THR A 43 4.36 6.81 -8.57
C THR A 43 4.39 8.06 -9.46
N PRO A 44 4.84 9.21 -8.93
CA PRO A 44 5.04 10.42 -9.75
C PRO A 44 5.97 10.20 -10.95
N ARG A 45 6.89 9.22 -10.85
CA ARG A 45 7.82 8.81 -11.91
C ARG A 45 7.22 7.79 -12.89
N GLY A 46 5.91 7.50 -12.80
CA GLY A 46 5.21 6.59 -13.71
C GLY A 46 5.37 5.09 -13.39
N THR A 47 6.12 4.72 -12.36
CA THR A 47 6.30 3.31 -11.95
C THR A 47 5.02 2.75 -11.35
N LYS A 48 4.60 1.55 -11.77
CA LYS A 48 3.49 0.83 -11.12
C LYS A 48 3.85 0.57 -9.65
N ALA A 49 2.93 0.82 -8.73
CA ALA A 49 3.16 0.59 -7.32
C ALA A 49 2.01 -0.21 -6.70
N TYR A 50 2.39 -1.11 -5.80
CA TYR A 50 1.51 -2.00 -5.04
C TYR A 50 1.77 -1.75 -3.57
N ILE A 51 0.70 -1.41 -2.83
CA ILE A 51 0.80 -0.90 -1.47
C ILE A 51 -0.04 -1.79 -0.56
N GLN A 52 0.59 -2.35 0.47
CA GLN A 52 -0.11 -2.96 1.60
C GLN A 52 -0.26 -1.92 2.71
N VAL A 53 -1.48 -1.76 3.22
CA VAL A 53 -1.82 -0.83 4.30
C VAL A 53 -1.97 -1.60 5.60
N LYS A 54 -1.33 -1.09 6.65
CA LYS A 54 -1.53 -1.54 8.03
C LYS A 54 -1.83 -0.34 8.91
N SER A 55 -2.62 -0.53 9.96
CA SER A 55 -3.07 0.55 10.82
C SER A 55 -2.95 0.20 12.30
N TYR A 56 -2.64 1.21 13.12
CA TYR A 56 -2.56 1.09 14.58
C TYR A 56 -1.57 -0.02 15.00
N SER A 57 -2.03 -0.97 15.81
CA SER A 57 -1.24 -2.12 16.28
C SER A 57 -1.03 -3.21 15.22
N SER A 58 -1.77 -3.18 14.11
CA SER A 58 -1.62 -4.19 13.05
C SER A 58 -0.28 -4.03 12.35
N ARG A 59 0.44 -5.15 12.18
CA ARG A 59 1.72 -5.21 11.47
C ARG A 59 1.57 -6.13 10.25
N ALA A 60 2.43 -5.92 9.25
CA ALA A 60 2.54 -6.86 8.15
C ALA A 60 3.38 -8.06 8.59
N SER A 61 2.84 -9.25 8.36
CA SER A 61 3.56 -10.49 8.54
C SER A 61 4.62 -10.67 7.46
N LYS A 62 5.62 -11.53 7.74
CA LYS A 62 6.66 -11.88 6.77
C LYS A 62 6.05 -12.43 5.46
N LYS A 63 5.04 -13.30 5.58
CA LYS A 63 4.31 -13.88 4.44
C LYS A 63 3.60 -12.82 3.58
N GLU A 64 3.00 -11.80 4.20
CA GLU A 64 2.37 -10.70 3.46
C GLU A 64 3.41 -9.86 2.71
N ILE A 65 4.56 -9.58 3.35
CA ILE A 65 5.66 -8.85 2.73
C ILE A 65 6.21 -9.63 1.53
N GLU A 66 6.42 -10.94 1.67
CA GLU A 66 6.89 -11.81 0.59
C GLU A 66 5.91 -11.83 -0.58
N ARG A 67 4.62 -12.07 -0.31
CA ARG A 67 3.56 -12.03 -1.34
C ARG A 67 3.51 -10.69 -2.07
N LEU A 68 3.62 -9.57 -1.34
CA LEU A 68 3.65 -8.24 -1.94
C LEU A 68 4.88 -8.05 -2.84
N LYS A 69 6.05 -8.49 -2.40
CA LYS A 69 7.30 -8.41 -3.18
C LYS A 69 7.23 -9.27 -4.43
N GLU A 70 6.76 -10.50 -4.32
CA GLU A 70 6.57 -11.42 -5.46
C GLU A 70 5.59 -10.83 -6.47
N TYR A 71 4.46 -10.31 -6.00
CA TYR A 71 3.48 -9.68 -6.87
C TYR A 71 4.06 -8.46 -7.59
N ALA A 72 4.75 -7.58 -6.87
CA ALA A 72 5.39 -6.40 -7.46
C ALA A 72 6.50 -6.78 -8.46
N ARG A 73 7.30 -7.81 -8.15
CA ARG A 73 8.33 -8.34 -9.05
C ARG A 73 7.73 -8.89 -10.34
N LYS A 74 6.69 -9.75 -10.23
CA LYS A 74 5.98 -10.33 -11.37
C LYS A 74 5.41 -9.26 -12.31
N HIS A 75 4.96 -8.14 -11.76
CA HIS A 75 4.35 -7.06 -12.53
C HIS A 75 5.29 -5.86 -12.80
N LYS A 76 6.60 -6.02 -12.55
CA LYS A 76 7.63 -4.97 -12.75
C LYS A 76 7.25 -3.64 -12.09
N GLY A 77 6.92 -3.69 -10.80
CA GLY A 77 6.47 -2.54 -10.02
C GLY A 77 7.24 -2.33 -8.71
N LEU A 78 6.77 -1.37 -7.94
CA LEU A 78 7.26 -0.98 -6.63
C LEU A 78 6.39 -1.61 -5.54
N ALA A 79 7.02 -2.31 -4.59
CA ALA A 79 6.35 -2.79 -3.38
C ALA A 79 6.50 -1.77 -2.24
N VAL A 80 5.37 -1.37 -1.64
CA VAL A 80 5.35 -0.42 -0.52
C VAL A 80 4.52 -0.94 0.62
N LEU A 81 5.05 -0.84 1.84
CA LEU A 81 4.27 -0.99 3.06
C LEU A 81 3.93 0.40 3.59
N ALA A 82 2.64 0.69 3.79
CA ALA A 82 2.17 1.92 4.41
C ALA A 82 1.59 1.62 5.79
N HIS A 83 2.19 2.18 6.84
CA HIS A 83 1.70 2.03 8.21
C HIS A 83 1.08 3.34 8.69
N TYR A 84 -0.23 3.33 8.93
CA TYR A 84 -0.97 4.44 9.55
C TYR A 84 -1.00 4.29 11.08
N TYR A 85 -0.36 5.20 11.81
CA TYR A 85 -0.30 5.17 13.28
C TYR A 85 -1.43 5.95 13.96
N GLY A 86 -2.36 6.52 13.20
CA GLY A 86 -3.35 7.47 13.73
C GLY A 86 -2.88 8.92 13.64
N LYS A 87 -3.81 9.86 13.86
CA LYS A 87 -3.55 11.32 13.86
C LYS A 87 -2.76 11.82 12.63
N GLY A 88 -3.03 11.25 11.45
CA GLY A 88 -2.34 11.62 10.20
C GLY A 88 -0.92 11.09 10.03
N LYS A 89 -0.35 10.41 11.03
CA LYS A 89 1.01 9.86 10.95
C LYS A 89 1.03 8.61 10.08
N ILE A 90 1.68 8.68 8.93
CA ILE A 90 1.86 7.56 7.99
C ILE A 90 3.36 7.37 7.75
N LYS A 91 3.86 6.14 7.94
CA LYS A 91 5.21 5.75 7.52
C LYS A 91 5.14 4.86 6.29
N PHE A 92 5.97 5.17 5.30
CA PHE A 92 6.14 4.35 4.11
C PHE A 92 7.47 3.60 4.20
N ARG A 93 7.44 2.30 3.90
CA ARG A 93 8.63 1.48 3.74
C ARG A 93 8.63 0.89 2.35
N PHE A 94 9.63 1.24 1.56
CA PHE A 94 9.83 0.70 0.23
C PHE A 94 10.56 -0.64 0.33
N LEU A 95 9.98 -1.69 -0.25
CA LEU A 95 10.48 -3.07 -0.09
C LEU A 95 11.28 -3.56 -1.30
N GLY A 96 11.20 -2.82 -2.40
CA GLY A 96 11.91 -3.10 -3.65
C GLY A 96 11.20 -2.47 -4.84
N ASN A 97 11.98 -2.02 -5.82
CA ASN A 97 11.50 -1.43 -7.06
C ASN A 97 12.01 -2.25 -8.26
N TRP A 98 11.10 -2.98 -8.91
CA TRP A 98 11.39 -3.78 -10.10
C TRP A 98 10.85 -3.14 -11.39
N GLY A 99 10.35 -1.90 -11.29
CA GLY A 99 9.83 -1.14 -12.42
C GLY A 99 10.78 -0.05 -12.94
N LEU A 100 11.91 0.15 -12.27
CA LEU A 100 13.02 0.92 -12.84
C LEU A 100 13.65 0.09 -13.95
N LYS A 101 13.38 0.45 -15.20
CA LYS A 101 14.33 0.14 -16.27
C LYS A 101 15.57 1.00 -16.02
N ARG A 102 16.75 0.38 -15.99
CA ARG A 102 18.01 1.11 -16.24
C ARG A 102 17.93 1.76 -17.61
#